data_AF-A0A645EIK7-F1
#
_entry.id   AF-A0A645EIK7-F1
#
_cell.length_a   1.000
_cell.length_b   1.000
_cell.length_c   1.000
_cell.angle_alpha   90.00
_cell.angle_beta   90.00
_cell.angle_gamma   90.00
#
_symmetry.space_group_name_H-M   'P 1'
#
loop_
_entity.id
_entity.type
_entity.pdbx_description
1 polymer ?
#
loop_
_entity_poly.entity_id
_entity_poly.type
_entity_poly.pdbx_seq_one_letter_code
_entity_poly.pdbx_strand_id
1 'polypeptide(L)'
;MALVEDSYNESRYIYDINAYNFYFRRKVNNLDFEGNGVNVSVDKNTLEISNYNFSWNKEALPDASKAISIEKAKKNFNEKIGIELAYMIKYDQKAKKNNAKLVYTFKNGSRPIDAITGEVINYGYYDPLSDMGASNNEMMAKEAAVLTPEEIKEVENTKKFITKDQALEIAKKYVKVEDKYKLEAASLYTDYNGTNASWSFSWNYNNPEKNEYAYISISIDAVTKEVRSISKYDSTTDNASKDGNPKYSLDKSKEAAEKFISMIAPEKFAQTEYRSDIFRNSNIEKPVSYNFNFI
;
A
#
# COMPACT_ATOMS: atom_id res chain seq x y z
N MET A 1 -9.73 -9.84 -36.61
CA MET A 1 -9.29 -9.44 -35.25
C MET A 1 -8.10 -10.34 -34.93
N ALA A 2 -6.88 -9.81 -34.96
CA ALA A 2 -5.67 -10.60 -34.75
C ALA A 2 -5.24 -10.43 -33.29
N LEU A 3 -5.24 -11.54 -32.53
CA LEU A 3 -4.67 -11.61 -31.20
C LEU A 3 -3.17 -11.88 -31.37
N VAL A 4 -2.33 -11.02 -30.81
CA VAL A 4 -0.88 -11.20 -30.77
C VAL A 4 -0.53 -11.62 -29.35
N GLU A 5 0.12 -12.77 -29.23
CA GLU A 5 0.67 -13.29 -27.99
C GLU A 5 1.95 -12.50 -27.65
N ASP A 6 1.96 -11.84 -26.49
CA ASP A 6 3.11 -11.05 -26.04
C ASP A 6 3.90 -11.86 -25.01
N SER A 7 4.99 -12.47 -25.46
CA SER A 7 5.78 -13.45 -24.70
C SER A 7 6.95 -12.80 -23.93
N TYR A 8 6.69 -11.73 -23.17
CA TYR A 8 7.70 -11.12 -22.29
C TYR A 8 7.17 -10.99 -20.86
N ASN A 9 7.30 -12.08 -20.08
CA ASN A 9 7.14 -12.01 -18.63
C ASN A 9 7.92 -13.12 -17.90
N GLU A 10 9.20 -13.28 -18.21
CA GLU A 10 10.09 -14.17 -17.46
C GLU A 10 10.65 -13.46 -16.20
N SER A 11 9.84 -13.37 -15.15
CA SER A 11 10.34 -13.34 -13.76
C SER A 11 9.20 -13.38 -12.75
N ARG A 12 8.60 -14.55 -12.53
CA ARG A 12 7.83 -14.81 -11.30
C ARG A 12 8.15 -16.19 -10.78
N TYR A 13 8.38 -16.25 -9.48
CA TYR A 13 8.59 -17.47 -8.69
C TYR A 13 7.56 -18.54 -9.09
N ILE A 14 8.04 -19.74 -9.44
CA ILE A 14 7.19 -20.89 -9.73
C ILE A 14 6.65 -21.40 -8.38
N TYR A 15 5.59 -20.78 -7.88
CA TYR A 15 4.57 -21.60 -7.24
C TYR A 15 4.08 -22.54 -8.33
N ASP A 16 3.86 -23.81 -8.00
CA ASP A 16 3.23 -24.76 -8.91
C ASP A 16 1.75 -24.36 -9.07
N ILE A 17 1.54 -23.22 -9.71
CA ILE A 17 0.26 -22.77 -10.20
C ILE A 17 -0.08 -23.81 -11.25
N ASN A 18 -1.03 -24.68 -10.91
CA ASN A 18 -1.61 -25.64 -11.83
C ASN A 18 -2.45 -24.94 -12.91
N ALA A 19 -2.11 -23.72 -13.34
CA ALA A 19 -2.83 -22.99 -14.39
C ALA A 19 -1.90 -22.23 -15.37
N TYR A 20 -2.22 -22.25 -16.66
CA TYR A 20 -1.71 -21.30 -17.63
C TYR A 20 -2.56 -20.04 -17.59
N ASN A 21 -1.93 -18.86 -17.46
CA ASN A 21 -2.62 -17.57 -17.40
C ASN A 21 -2.42 -16.82 -18.72
N PHE A 22 -3.51 -16.46 -19.37
CA PHE A 22 -3.54 -15.73 -20.63
C PHE A 22 -4.20 -14.38 -20.42
N TYR A 23 -3.52 -13.30 -20.81
CA TYR A 23 -4.09 -11.96 -20.77
C TYR A 23 -4.20 -11.39 -22.19
N PHE A 24 -5.43 -11.29 -22.68
CA PHE A 24 -5.75 -10.71 -23.96
C PHE A 24 -6.03 -9.22 -23.79
N ARG A 25 -5.03 -8.39 -24.07
CA ARG A 25 -5.16 -6.92 -24.02
C ARG A 25 -6.09 -6.41 -25.10
N ARG A 26 -6.98 -5.49 -24.73
CA ARG A 26 -7.76 -4.73 -25.70
C ARG A 26 -6.84 -3.79 -26.46
N LYS A 27 -7.00 -3.74 -27.79
CA LYS A 27 -6.36 -2.73 -28.64
C LYS A 27 -7.41 -1.84 -29.31
N VAL A 28 -7.14 -0.54 -29.38
CA VAL A 28 -7.90 0.42 -30.17
C VAL A 28 -6.92 1.21 -31.02
N ASN A 29 -7.09 1.21 -32.35
CA ASN A 29 -6.16 1.84 -33.30
C ASN A 29 -4.69 1.39 -33.10
N ASN A 30 -4.49 0.10 -32.81
CA ASN A 30 -3.19 -0.50 -32.51
C ASN A 30 -2.49 0.03 -31.24
N LEU A 31 -3.19 0.81 -30.40
CA LEU A 31 -2.75 1.20 -29.08
C LEU A 31 -3.31 0.24 -28.04
N ASP A 32 -2.46 -0.18 -27.11
CA ASP A 32 -2.87 -1.01 -25.98
C ASP A 32 -3.76 -0.17 -25.04
N PHE A 33 -4.87 -0.76 -24.61
CA PHE A 33 -5.74 -0.17 -23.61
C PHE A 33 -5.39 -0.77 -22.25
N GLU A 34 -4.57 -0.04 -21.50
CA GLU A 34 -4.15 -0.44 -20.15
C GLU A 34 -5.35 -0.73 -19.24
N GLY A 35 -5.33 -1.89 -18.57
CA GLY A 35 -6.41 -2.36 -17.70
C GLY A 35 -7.66 -2.87 -18.41
N ASN A 36 -7.75 -2.84 -19.74
CA ASN A 36 -8.85 -3.43 -20.51
C ASN A 36 -8.39 -4.71 -21.22
N GLY A 37 -9.20 -5.75 -21.13
CA GLY A 37 -8.89 -7.02 -21.74
C GLY A 37 -9.60 -8.18 -21.08
N VAL A 38 -9.11 -9.38 -21.40
CA VAL A 38 -9.62 -10.63 -20.88
C VAL A 38 -8.50 -11.38 -20.20
N ASN A 39 -8.66 -11.71 -18.92
CA ASN A 39 -7.76 -12.61 -18.22
C ASN A 39 -8.41 -13.99 -18.13
N VAL A 40 -7.71 -15.03 -18.58
CA VAL A 40 -8.18 -16.42 -18.54
C VAL A 40 -7.10 -17.28 -17.90
N SER A 41 -7.48 -18.04 -16.88
CA SER A 41 -6.62 -19.05 -16.28
C SER A 41 -7.19 -20.42 -16.64
N VAL A 42 -6.34 -21.29 -17.20
CA VAL A 42 -6.70 -22.64 -17.62
C VAL A 42 -5.89 -23.62 -16.80
N ASP A 43 -6.55 -24.51 -16.07
CA ASP A 43 -5.87 -25.53 -15.30
C ASP A 43 -5.03 -26.44 -16.22
N LYS A 44 -3.75 -26.62 -15.87
CA LYS A 44 -2.74 -27.31 -16.70
C LYS A 44 -3.01 -28.81 -16.83
N ASN A 45 -3.71 -29.40 -15.86
CA ASN A 45 -3.91 -30.84 -15.76
C ASN A 45 -5.25 -31.28 -16.35
N THR A 46 -6.27 -30.41 -16.25
CA THR A 46 -7.65 -30.73 -16.65
C THR A 46 -8.12 -29.97 -17.89
N LEU A 47 -7.41 -28.91 -18.28
CA LEU A 47 -7.82 -27.94 -19.31
C LEU A 47 -9.11 -27.18 -18.97
N GLU A 48 -9.59 -27.25 -17.73
CA GLU A 48 -10.75 -26.50 -17.28
C GLU A 48 -10.38 -25.03 -17.03
N ILE A 49 -11.32 -24.12 -17.32
CA ILE A 49 -11.12 -22.70 -17.02
C ILE A 49 -11.30 -22.49 -15.52
N SER A 50 -10.21 -22.15 -14.83
CA SER A 50 -10.22 -21.88 -13.38
C SER A 50 -10.50 -20.42 -13.05
N ASN A 51 -10.27 -19.51 -14.01
CA ASN A 51 -10.63 -18.09 -13.86
C ASN A 51 -10.92 -17.45 -15.22
N TYR A 52 -11.94 -16.60 -15.27
CA TYR A 52 -12.28 -15.75 -16.42
C TYR A 52 -12.68 -14.36 -15.92
N ASN A 53 -11.96 -13.33 -16.34
CA ASN A 53 -12.29 -11.93 -16.06
C ASN A 53 -12.30 -11.13 -17.36
N PHE A 54 -13.42 -10.46 -17.64
CA PHE A 54 -13.62 -9.61 -18.80
C PHE A 54 -13.78 -8.15 -18.34
N SER A 55 -12.77 -7.32 -18.60
CA SER A 55 -12.75 -5.91 -18.21
C SER A 55 -12.82 -5.03 -19.46
N TRP A 56 -13.92 -4.30 -19.64
CA TRP A 56 -14.17 -3.52 -20.86
C TRP A 56 -14.87 -2.18 -20.59
N ASN A 57 -14.11 -1.10 -20.63
CA ASN A 57 -14.62 0.26 -20.47
C ASN A 57 -15.26 0.75 -21.80
N LYS A 58 -16.42 1.41 -21.72
CA LYS A 58 -17.17 1.90 -22.90
C LYS A 58 -17.09 3.41 -23.11
N GLU A 59 -16.28 4.11 -22.33
CA GLU A 59 -16.07 5.55 -22.46
C GLU A 59 -15.48 5.92 -23.82
N ALA A 60 -15.81 7.13 -24.27
CA ALA A 60 -15.26 7.69 -25.48
C ALA A 60 -13.76 7.93 -25.29
N LEU A 61 -12.96 7.41 -26.22
CA LEU A 61 -11.52 7.57 -26.19
C LEU A 61 -11.10 8.87 -26.88
N PRO A 62 -10.07 9.58 -26.36
CA PRO A 62 -9.54 10.74 -27.03
C PRO A 62 -8.94 10.37 -28.39
N ASP A 63 -8.95 11.33 -29.31
CA ASP A 63 -8.37 11.18 -30.64
C ASP A 63 -6.83 11.11 -30.54
N ALA A 64 -6.29 9.93 -30.81
CA ALA A 64 -4.86 9.65 -30.74
C ALA A 64 -4.01 10.51 -31.70
N SER A 65 -4.59 11.03 -32.79
CA SER A 65 -3.86 11.90 -33.72
C SER A 65 -3.50 13.27 -33.11
N LYS A 66 -4.16 13.64 -32.01
CA LYS A 66 -3.89 14.88 -31.25
C LYS A 66 -2.79 14.70 -30.21
N ALA A 67 -2.21 13.51 -30.11
CA ALA A 67 -1.12 13.26 -29.18
C ALA A 67 0.11 14.14 -29.50
N ILE A 68 0.79 14.60 -28.46
CA ILE A 68 2.11 15.20 -28.56
C ILE A 68 3.09 14.19 -29.20
N SER A 69 4.13 14.71 -29.84
CA SER A 69 5.18 13.85 -30.37
C SER A 69 5.90 13.10 -29.24
N ILE A 70 6.41 11.91 -29.55
CA ILE A 70 7.21 11.13 -28.60
C ILE A 70 8.44 11.91 -28.11
N GLU A 71 9.01 12.77 -28.95
CA GLU A 71 10.15 13.63 -28.57
C GLU A 71 9.74 14.69 -27.55
N LYS A 72 8.55 15.29 -27.70
CA LYS A 72 8.00 16.19 -26.69
C LYS A 72 7.68 15.45 -25.39
N ALA A 73 7.18 14.21 -25.47
CA ALA A 73 6.93 13.38 -24.30
C ALA A 73 8.24 13.03 -23.56
N LYS A 74 9.32 12.66 -24.27
CA LYS A 74 10.65 12.43 -23.67
C LYS A 74 11.21 13.67 -23.00
N LYS A 75 11.07 14.84 -23.63
CA LYS A 75 11.46 16.12 -23.03
C LYS A 75 10.69 16.37 -21.73
N ASN A 76 9.37 16.26 -21.75
CA ASN A 76 8.52 16.44 -20.58
C ASN A 76 8.84 15.41 -19.48
N PHE A 77 9.15 14.16 -19.85
CA PHE A 77 9.59 13.14 -18.90
C PHE A 77 10.87 13.58 -18.19
N ASN A 78 11.90 14.00 -18.93
CA ASN A 78 13.17 14.43 -18.33
C ASN A 78 13.01 15.67 -17.44
N GLU A 79 12.16 16.63 -17.84
CA GLU A 79 11.94 17.88 -17.10
C GLU A 79 11.06 17.70 -15.85
N LYS A 80 9.99 16.91 -15.95
CA LYS A 80 8.95 16.82 -14.90
C LYS A 80 9.02 15.55 -14.05
N ILE A 81 9.57 14.45 -14.56
CA ILE A 81 9.67 13.17 -13.85
C ILE A 81 11.13 12.86 -13.53
N GLY A 82 12.00 12.93 -14.53
CA GLY A 82 13.45 12.78 -14.45
C GLY A 82 13.91 11.38 -14.04
N ILE A 83 15.20 11.13 -14.26
CA ILE A 83 15.90 9.97 -13.70
C ILE A 83 16.97 10.50 -12.75
N GLU A 84 17.09 9.87 -11.59
CA GLU A 84 18.12 10.21 -10.60
C GLU A 84 18.79 8.96 -10.04
N LEU A 85 20.00 9.16 -9.51
CA LEU A 85 20.78 8.11 -8.90
C LEU A 85 20.31 7.89 -7.46
N ALA A 86 19.98 6.64 -7.11
CA ALA A 86 19.51 6.27 -5.78
C ALA A 86 20.10 4.93 -5.32
N TYR A 87 19.95 4.62 -4.05
CA TYR A 87 20.24 3.29 -3.51
C TYR A 87 18.92 2.54 -3.26
N MET A 88 18.85 1.29 -3.71
CA MET A 88 17.77 0.36 -3.35
C MET A 88 18.36 -0.86 -2.65
N ILE A 89 17.67 -1.31 -1.61
CA ILE A 89 18.02 -2.57 -0.94
C ILE A 89 17.29 -3.71 -1.66
N LYS A 90 18.05 -4.63 -2.25
CA LYS A 90 17.53 -5.90 -2.73
C LYS A 90 17.93 -6.98 -1.75
N TYR A 91 16.96 -7.70 -1.21
CA TYR A 91 17.29 -8.90 -0.46
C TYR A 91 17.66 -10.05 -1.38
N ASP A 92 18.79 -10.66 -1.10
CA ASP A 92 19.22 -11.91 -1.72
C ASP A 92 18.68 -13.09 -0.93
N GLN A 93 17.66 -13.74 -1.50
CA GLN A 93 16.99 -14.91 -0.94
C GLN A 93 17.95 -16.08 -0.66
N LYS A 94 18.96 -16.27 -1.51
CA LYS A 94 19.93 -17.37 -1.37
C LYS A 94 20.94 -17.08 -0.27
N ALA A 95 21.44 -15.85 -0.23
CA ALA A 95 22.45 -15.43 0.74
C ALA A 95 21.86 -14.90 2.07
N LYS A 96 20.53 -14.89 2.21
CA LYS A 96 19.77 -14.35 3.33
C LYS A 96 20.27 -12.98 3.82
N LYS A 97 20.52 -12.06 2.89
CA LYS A 97 21.09 -10.74 3.21
C LYS A 97 20.56 -9.64 2.31
N ASN A 98 20.39 -8.46 2.90
CA ASN A 98 20.18 -7.22 2.15
C ASN A 98 21.45 -6.79 1.42
N ASN A 99 21.32 -6.51 0.13
CA ASN A 99 22.37 -5.91 -0.70
C ASN A 99 21.91 -4.54 -1.18
N ALA A 100 22.63 -3.50 -0.78
CA ALA A 100 22.47 -2.19 -1.38
C ALA A 100 22.91 -2.25 -2.85
N LYS A 101 22.07 -1.72 -3.72
CA LYS A 101 22.33 -1.55 -5.15
C LYS A 101 22.22 -0.08 -5.48
N LEU A 102 23.23 0.43 -6.15
CA LEU A 102 23.14 1.72 -6.82
C LEU A 102 22.26 1.54 -8.06
N VAL A 103 21.21 2.33 -8.17
CA VAL A 103 20.20 2.25 -9.22
C VAL A 103 19.88 3.62 -9.78
N TYR A 104 19.35 3.66 -11.00
CA TYR A 104 18.67 4.82 -11.52
C TYR A 104 17.16 4.66 -11.30
N THR A 105 16.54 5.64 -10.64
CA THR A 105 15.09 5.65 -10.34
C THR A 105 14.45 6.94 -10.87
N PHE A 106 13.12 7.04 -10.81
CA PHE A 106 12.38 8.22 -11.23
C PHE A 106 12.30 9.25 -10.10
N LYS A 107 12.74 10.49 -10.36
CA LYS A 107 12.85 11.55 -9.35
C LYS A 107 11.50 11.94 -8.73
N ASN A 108 10.41 11.92 -9.51
CA ASN A 108 9.06 12.22 -9.04
C ASN A 108 8.09 11.01 -9.08
N GLY A 109 8.65 9.80 -9.02
CA GLY A 109 7.91 8.54 -9.08
C GLY A 109 7.51 8.11 -10.51
N SER A 110 6.95 6.92 -10.64
CA SER A 110 6.46 6.39 -11.93
C SER A 110 5.09 6.99 -12.24
N ARG A 111 5.04 8.08 -13.02
CA ARG A 111 3.79 8.74 -13.40
C ARG A 111 3.64 8.81 -14.92
N PRO A 112 2.45 8.54 -15.48
CA PRO A 112 2.23 8.72 -16.90
C PRO A 112 2.15 10.20 -17.27
N ILE A 113 2.45 10.50 -18.54
CA ILE A 113 2.29 11.84 -19.14
C ILE A 113 1.02 11.80 -19.99
N ASP A 114 0.14 12.78 -19.80
CA ASP A 114 -1.03 12.96 -20.63
C ASP A 114 -0.60 13.27 -22.07
N ALA A 115 -1.02 12.41 -23.00
CA ALA A 115 -0.57 12.50 -24.39
C ALA A 115 -1.12 13.74 -25.11
N ILE A 116 -2.19 14.39 -24.65
CA ILE A 116 -2.79 15.55 -25.31
C ILE A 116 -2.19 16.86 -24.77
N THR A 117 -2.02 16.95 -23.46
CA THR A 117 -1.54 18.17 -22.78
C THR A 117 -0.01 18.17 -22.57
N GLY A 118 0.59 16.99 -22.41
CA GLY A 118 1.98 16.84 -21.99
C GLY A 118 2.22 17.09 -20.50
N GLU A 119 1.16 17.19 -19.71
CA GLU A 119 1.25 17.30 -18.26
C GLU A 119 1.39 15.93 -17.60
N VAL A 120 2.05 15.90 -16.44
CA VAL A 120 2.15 14.67 -15.64
C VAL A 120 0.81 14.43 -14.98
N ILE A 121 0.28 13.22 -15.11
CA ILE A 121 -1.00 12.85 -14.50
C ILE A 121 -0.75 12.53 -13.02
N ASN A 122 -1.39 13.30 -12.14
CA ASN A 122 -1.34 13.14 -10.69
C ASN A 122 -2.64 12.53 -10.16
N TYR A 123 -2.92 11.28 -10.56
CA TYR A 123 -3.96 10.47 -9.94
C TYR A 123 -3.49 9.01 -9.88
N GLY A 124 -3.92 8.29 -8.83
CA GLY A 124 -3.74 6.85 -8.71
C GLY A 124 -4.56 6.14 -9.78
N TYR A 125 -4.06 6.13 -11.01
CA TYR A 125 -4.54 5.20 -12.02
C TYR A 125 -4.32 3.80 -11.46
N TYR A 126 -5.38 3.00 -11.49
CA TYR A 126 -5.41 1.63 -10.98
C TYR A 126 -4.21 0.86 -11.54
N ASP A 127 -3.25 0.56 -10.67
CA ASP A 127 -2.14 -0.35 -10.96
C ASP A 127 -2.51 -1.73 -10.39
N PRO A 128 -2.97 -2.68 -11.23
CA PRO A 128 -3.33 -4.03 -10.78
C PRO A 128 -2.13 -4.79 -10.20
N LEU A 129 -0.89 -4.30 -10.36
CA LEU A 129 0.31 -4.93 -9.79
C LEU A 129 0.48 -4.63 -8.30
N SER A 130 -0.15 -3.57 -7.79
CA SER A 130 -0.02 -3.16 -6.38
C SER A 130 -0.90 -3.98 -5.41
N ASP A 131 -1.92 -4.68 -5.92
CA ASP A 131 -2.92 -5.39 -5.09
C ASP A 131 -2.66 -6.91 -4.93
N MET A 132 -1.57 -7.44 -5.52
CA MET A 132 -1.19 -8.87 -5.41
C MET A 132 -0.04 -9.16 -4.44
N GLY A 133 0.30 -8.21 -3.55
CA GLY A 133 1.41 -8.34 -2.61
C GLY A 133 1.04 -8.56 -1.14
N ALA A 134 -0.24 -8.47 -0.79
CA ALA A 134 -0.68 -8.33 0.61
C ALA A 134 -1.47 -9.54 1.16
N SER A 135 -1.30 -10.74 0.59
CA SER A 135 -1.97 -11.93 1.09
C SER A 135 -1.01 -13.10 1.19
N ASN A 136 -1.01 -13.71 2.39
CA ASN A 136 -0.43 -15.00 2.75
C ASN A 136 1.00 -15.00 3.29
N ASN A 137 1.12 -14.78 4.60
CA ASN A 137 2.23 -15.34 5.39
C ASN A 137 1.74 -15.96 6.71
N GLU A 138 0.57 -16.60 6.68
CA GLU A 138 0.07 -17.49 7.73
C GLU A 138 0.02 -18.94 7.24
N MET A 139 1.17 -19.53 6.94
CA MET A 139 1.30 -20.99 6.98
C MET A 139 2.78 -21.36 6.98
N MET A 140 3.29 -21.81 8.13
CA MET A 140 4.30 -22.87 8.32
C MET A 140 4.82 -22.78 9.77
N ALA A 141 3.97 -23.11 10.73
CA ALA A 141 4.38 -23.40 12.10
C ALA A 141 4.02 -24.86 12.41
N LYS A 142 5.04 -25.72 12.38
CA LYS A 142 5.16 -27.09 12.95
C LYS A 142 6.43 -27.69 12.28
N GLU A 143 7.47 -28.17 12.96
CA GLU A 143 7.59 -28.87 14.25
C GLU A 143 8.94 -28.54 14.95
N ALA A 144 9.03 -28.87 16.24
CA ALA A 144 10.14 -28.56 17.13
C ALA A 144 11.34 -29.52 16.99
N ALA A 145 12.56 -28.98 16.96
CA ALA A 145 13.78 -29.67 17.43
C ALA A 145 14.95 -28.69 17.67
N VAL A 146 15.45 -28.68 18.92
CA VAL A 146 16.77 -28.28 19.46
C VAL A 146 17.48 -27.04 18.86
N LEU A 147 17.63 -26.01 19.71
CA LEU A 147 18.19 -24.71 19.36
C LEU A 147 19.70 -24.77 18.98
N THR A 148 20.01 -24.23 17.81
CA THR A 148 21.32 -23.96 17.20
C THR A 148 21.97 -22.68 17.78
N PRO A 149 23.28 -22.46 17.58
CA PRO A 149 23.95 -21.20 17.96
C PRO A 149 23.35 -19.95 17.28
N GLU A 150 22.67 -20.11 16.15
CA GLU A 150 21.93 -19.05 15.45
C GLU A 150 20.63 -18.69 16.19
N GLU A 151 19.97 -19.67 16.83
CA GLU A 151 18.81 -19.42 17.70
C GLU A 151 19.20 -18.70 19.00
N ILE A 152 20.42 -18.91 19.53
CA ILE A 152 20.94 -18.10 20.65
C ILE A 152 21.16 -16.64 20.21
N LYS A 153 21.60 -16.41 18.96
CA LYS A 153 21.80 -15.07 18.39
C LYS A 153 20.47 -14.37 18.08
N GLU A 154 19.44 -15.10 17.68
CA GLU A 154 18.05 -14.60 17.58
C GLU A 154 17.47 -14.26 18.96
N VAL A 155 17.72 -15.07 19.99
CA VAL A 155 17.36 -14.75 21.38
C VAL A 155 18.11 -13.51 21.90
N GLU A 156 19.33 -13.26 21.45
CA GLU A 156 20.04 -12.01 21.77
C GLU A 156 19.52 -10.79 20.99
N ASN A 157 19.07 -10.97 19.74
CA ASN A 157 18.41 -9.90 18.97
C ASN A 157 17.05 -9.52 19.56
N THR A 158 16.27 -10.49 20.07
CA THR A 158 15.00 -10.20 20.77
C THR A 158 15.15 -9.41 22.07
N LYS A 159 16.35 -9.36 22.70
CA LYS A 159 16.62 -8.47 23.84
C LYS A 159 16.66 -6.98 23.47
N LYS A 160 16.81 -6.65 22.18
CA LYS A 160 16.80 -5.25 21.69
C LYS A 160 15.37 -4.71 21.51
N PHE A 161 14.41 -5.61 21.36
CA PHE A 161 13.02 -5.26 21.11
C PHE A 161 12.28 -5.11 22.42
N ILE A 162 11.42 -4.10 22.50
CA ILE A 162 10.44 -4.03 23.59
C ILE A 162 9.54 -5.26 23.60
N THR A 163 9.11 -5.66 24.79
CA THR A 163 8.19 -6.79 24.94
C THR A 163 6.80 -6.44 24.38
N LYS A 164 5.98 -7.48 24.11
CA LYS A 164 4.58 -7.32 23.74
C LYS A 164 3.84 -6.39 24.72
N ASP A 165 4.03 -6.59 26.02
CA ASP A 165 3.35 -5.79 27.05
C ASP A 165 3.81 -4.33 27.04
N GLN A 166 5.11 -4.09 26.89
CA GLN A 166 5.63 -2.72 26.75
C GLN A 166 5.07 -2.02 25.51
N ALA A 167 5.00 -2.73 24.37
CA ALA A 167 4.42 -2.21 23.14
C ALA A 167 2.91 -1.99 23.26
N LEU A 168 2.20 -2.88 23.95
CA LEU A 168 0.76 -2.77 24.20
C LEU A 168 0.44 -1.57 25.12
N GLU A 169 1.27 -1.30 26.12
CA GLU A 169 1.14 -0.12 26.98
C GLU A 169 1.40 1.18 26.21
N ILE A 170 2.34 1.18 25.25
CA ILE A 170 2.52 2.31 24.34
C ILE A 170 1.28 2.47 23.45
N ALA A 171 0.78 1.37 22.87
CA ALA A 171 -0.38 1.41 21.99
C ALA A 171 -1.60 2.05 22.66
N LYS A 172 -1.95 1.58 23.87
CA LYS A 172 -3.09 2.08 24.65
C LYS A 172 -3.00 3.55 25.04
N LYS A 173 -1.81 4.17 25.02
CA LYS A 173 -1.67 5.63 25.23
C LYS A 173 -2.18 6.45 24.04
N TYR A 174 -2.07 5.91 22.84
CA TYR A 174 -2.40 6.62 21.59
C TYR A 174 -3.73 6.20 21.00
N VAL A 175 -4.20 4.97 21.28
CA VAL A 175 -5.52 4.50 20.86
C VAL A 175 -6.43 4.26 22.06
N LYS A 176 -7.63 4.83 22.01
CA LYS A 176 -8.68 4.55 23.00
C LYS A 176 -9.37 3.24 22.65
N VAL A 177 -9.03 2.18 23.37
CA VAL A 177 -9.64 0.85 23.24
C VAL A 177 -10.69 0.70 24.35
N GLU A 178 -11.95 0.50 23.96
CA GLU A 178 -13.05 0.23 24.90
C GLU A 178 -13.10 -1.26 25.25
N ASP A 179 -13.68 -1.62 26.40
CA ASP A 179 -13.77 -3.02 26.87
C ASP A 179 -14.50 -3.95 25.89
N LYS A 180 -15.36 -3.39 25.03
CA LYS A 180 -16.08 -4.15 24.00
C LYS A 180 -15.19 -4.59 22.83
N TYR A 181 -13.99 -4.02 22.70
CA TYR A 181 -13.05 -4.34 21.63
C TYR A 181 -12.17 -5.53 22.03
N LYS A 182 -12.09 -6.53 21.15
CA LYS A 182 -11.26 -7.71 21.36
C LYS A 182 -9.94 -7.52 20.63
N LEU A 183 -8.83 -7.77 21.33
CA LEU A 183 -7.51 -7.86 20.70
C LEU A 183 -7.47 -9.14 19.86
N GLU A 184 -7.45 -9.00 18.54
CA GLU A 184 -7.44 -10.14 17.62
C GLU A 184 -6.04 -10.50 17.13
N ALA A 185 -5.18 -9.49 16.91
CA ALA A 185 -3.79 -9.72 16.56
C ALA A 185 -2.83 -8.92 17.44
N ALA A 186 -1.72 -9.57 17.78
CA ALA A 186 -0.59 -8.97 18.48
C ALA A 186 0.68 -9.64 17.97
N SER A 187 1.24 -9.07 16.91
CA SER A 187 2.29 -9.70 16.10
C SER A 187 3.54 -8.84 16.07
N LEU A 188 4.70 -9.48 16.16
CA LEU A 188 5.99 -8.81 15.94
C LEU A 188 6.44 -9.13 14.52
N TYR A 189 6.60 -8.09 13.70
CA TYR A 189 7.13 -8.20 12.36
C TYR A 189 8.57 -7.73 12.36
N THR A 190 9.51 -8.64 12.14
CA THR A 190 10.91 -8.26 11.94
C THR A 190 11.11 -7.77 10.51
N ASP A 191 12.03 -6.82 10.33
CA ASP A 191 12.57 -6.56 9.02
C ASP A 191 13.34 -7.79 8.52
N TYR A 192 13.64 -7.78 7.23
CA TYR A 192 14.17 -8.98 6.62
C TYR A 192 15.60 -9.35 7.09
N ASN A 193 16.30 -8.41 7.74
CA ASN A 193 17.62 -8.62 8.30
C ASN A 193 17.59 -8.93 9.81
N GLY A 194 16.41 -8.93 10.45
CA GLY A 194 16.27 -9.00 11.90
C GLY A 194 16.88 -7.81 12.65
N THR A 195 17.18 -6.70 11.97
CA THR A 195 17.85 -5.53 12.54
C THR A 195 16.87 -4.56 13.21
N ASN A 196 15.65 -4.51 12.68
CA ASN A 196 14.55 -3.77 13.25
C ASN A 196 13.32 -4.68 13.33
N ALA A 197 12.37 -4.33 14.19
CA ALA A 197 11.10 -5.02 14.27
C ALA A 197 9.99 -4.02 14.57
N SER A 198 8.75 -4.38 14.28
CA SER A 198 7.57 -3.58 14.54
C SER A 198 6.50 -4.45 15.17
N TRP A 199 6.03 -4.05 16.35
CA TRP A 199 4.82 -4.60 16.93
C TRP A 199 3.62 -4.06 16.18
N SER A 200 2.68 -4.93 15.85
CA SER A 200 1.39 -4.59 15.27
C SER A 200 0.30 -5.17 16.16
N PHE A 201 -0.66 -4.32 16.51
CA PHE A 201 -1.84 -4.73 17.28
C PHE A 201 -3.09 -4.39 16.51
N SER A 202 -4.03 -5.34 16.47
CA SER A 202 -5.38 -5.09 15.95
C SER A 202 -6.43 -5.43 16.99
N TRP A 203 -7.39 -4.51 17.14
CA TRP A 203 -8.61 -4.73 17.88
C TRP A 203 -9.79 -4.65 16.95
N ASN A 204 -10.75 -5.54 17.19
CA ASN A 204 -11.99 -5.59 16.46
C ASN A 204 -13.18 -5.66 17.42
N TYR A 205 -14.29 -5.12 16.95
CA TYR A 205 -15.61 -5.33 17.51
C TYR A 205 -16.59 -5.45 16.36
N ASN A 206 -17.49 -6.42 16.48
CA ASN A 206 -18.55 -6.63 15.53
C ASN A 206 -19.79 -7.08 16.30
N ASN A 207 -20.89 -6.37 16.10
CA ASN A 207 -22.20 -6.68 16.64
C ASN A 207 -23.24 -6.55 15.51
N PRO A 208 -23.53 -7.67 14.82
CA PRO A 208 -24.46 -7.69 13.70
C PRO A 208 -25.88 -7.25 14.09
N GLU A 209 -26.35 -7.60 15.29
CA GLU A 209 -27.71 -7.26 15.75
C GLU A 209 -27.92 -5.75 15.87
N LYS A 210 -26.86 -5.02 16.24
CA LYS A 210 -26.87 -3.56 16.36
C LYS A 210 -26.32 -2.85 15.13
N ASN A 211 -25.86 -3.59 14.13
CA ASN A 211 -25.08 -3.08 13.00
C ASN A 211 -23.92 -2.18 13.46
N GLU A 212 -23.23 -2.61 14.53
CA GLU A 212 -22.08 -1.89 15.07
C GLU A 212 -20.80 -2.66 14.79
N TYR A 213 -19.75 -1.96 14.39
CA TYR A 213 -18.43 -2.52 14.23
C TYR A 213 -17.37 -1.48 14.56
N ALA A 214 -16.18 -1.93 14.91
CA ALA A 214 -15.02 -1.08 15.06
C ALA A 214 -13.75 -1.88 14.78
N TYR A 215 -12.78 -1.21 14.17
CA TYR A 215 -11.43 -1.71 13.98
C TYR A 215 -10.44 -0.65 14.42
N ILE A 216 -9.41 -1.08 15.12
CA ILE A 216 -8.26 -0.27 15.47
C ILE A 216 -7.02 -1.08 15.15
N SER A 217 -6.09 -0.49 14.39
CA SER A 217 -4.76 -1.04 14.15
C SER A 217 -3.70 -0.01 14.48
N ILE A 218 -2.63 -0.44 15.12
CA ILE A 218 -1.48 0.41 15.46
C ILE A 218 -0.19 -0.39 15.29
N SER A 219 0.81 0.23 14.68
CA SER A 219 2.15 -0.31 14.59
C SER A 219 3.17 0.54 15.33
N ILE A 220 4.09 -0.11 16.03
CA ILE A 220 5.10 0.51 16.90
C ILE A 220 6.45 -0.10 16.59
N ASP A 221 7.43 0.74 16.33
CA ASP A 221 8.82 0.32 16.16
C ASP A 221 9.33 -0.30 17.48
N ALA A 222 9.77 -1.55 17.40
CA ALA A 222 10.14 -2.32 18.58
C ALA A 222 11.48 -1.88 19.19
N VAL A 223 12.28 -1.10 18.48
CA VAL A 223 13.56 -0.56 18.96
C VAL A 223 13.38 0.88 19.44
N THR A 224 12.83 1.76 18.58
CA THR A 224 12.71 3.19 18.87
C THR A 224 11.47 3.54 19.70
N LYS A 225 10.51 2.61 19.85
CA LYS A 225 9.22 2.80 20.52
C LYS A 225 8.29 3.81 19.83
N GLU A 226 8.65 4.21 18.62
CA GLU A 226 7.90 5.20 17.85
C GLU A 226 6.66 4.56 17.22
N VAL A 227 5.53 5.25 17.30
CA VAL A 227 4.32 4.84 16.58
C VAL A 227 4.55 5.11 15.08
N ARG A 228 4.40 4.07 14.27
CA ARG A 228 4.63 4.09 12.82
C ARG A 228 3.34 4.29 12.04
N SER A 229 2.24 3.69 12.49
CA SER A 229 0.94 3.86 11.88
C SER A 229 -0.18 3.68 12.89
N ILE A 230 -1.30 4.38 12.66
CA ILE A 230 -2.58 4.14 13.33
C ILE A 230 -3.66 4.14 12.25
N SER A 231 -4.53 3.15 12.28
CA SER A 231 -5.76 3.09 11.49
C SER A 231 -6.93 2.83 12.43
N LYS A 232 -8.01 3.56 12.27
CA LYS A 232 -9.24 3.36 13.03
C LYS A 232 -10.44 3.63 12.13
N TYR A 233 -11.40 2.72 12.14
CA TYR A 233 -12.72 2.93 11.55
C TYR A 233 -13.77 2.29 12.46
N ASP A 234 -14.93 2.91 12.58
CA ASP A 234 -16.06 2.34 13.32
C ASP A 234 -17.39 2.72 12.68
N SER A 235 -18.44 1.98 13.01
CA SER A 235 -19.78 2.24 12.46
C SER A 235 -20.26 3.65 12.80
N THR A 236 -19.81 4.27 13.89
CA THR A 236 -20.13 5.66 14.23
C THR A 236 -19.53 6.63 13.22
N THR A 237 -18.25 6.48 12.87
CA THR A 237 -17.60 7.33 11.87
C THR A 237 -18.21 7.14 10.49
N ASP A 238 -18.58 5.92 10.13
CA ASP A 238 -19.17 5.61 8.83
C ASP A 238 -20.60 6.16 8.73
N ASN A 239 -21.36 6.10 9.83
CA ASN A 239 -22.69 6.68 9.93
C ASN A 239 -22.70 8.20 10.10
N ALA A 240 -21.58 8.82 10.51
CA ALA A 240 -21.50 10.25 10.78
C ALA A 240 -21.73 11.13 9.53
N SER A 241 -21.67 10.54 8.33
CA SER A 241 -21.80 11.27 7.06
C SER A 241 -23.08 11.01 6.26
N LYS A 242 -24.12 10.39 6.85
CA LYS A 242 -25.36 10.07 6.12
C LYS A 242 -26.01 11.27 5.42
N ASP A 243 -25.88 12.46 6.00
CA ASP A 243 -26.43 13.71 5.43
C ASP A 243 -25.37 14.53 4.65
N GLY A 244 -24.11 14.12 4.79
CA GLY A 244 -22.92 14.66 4.14
C GLY A 244 -22.55 16.10 4.48
N ASN A 245 -22.98 16.59 5.64
CA ASN A 245 -22.52 17.86 6.19
C ASN A 245 -21.49 17.60 7.31
N PRO A 246 -20.21 17.95 7.12
CA PRO A 246 -19.21 17.76 8.16
C PRO A 246 -19.51 18.65 9.37
N LYS A 247 -19.45 18.09 10.58
CA LYS A 247 -19.68 18.83 11.83
C LYS A 247 -18.60 19.89 12.12
N TYR A 248 -17.40 19.69 11.61
CA TYR A 248 -16.25 20.57 11.85
C TYR A 248 -15.64 21.02 10.50
N SER A 249 -15.08 22.22 10.48
CA SER A 249 -14.41 22.76 9.28
C SER A 249 -13.04 22.11 9.03
N LEU A 250 -12.54 22.27 7.80
CA LEU A 250 -11.18 21.88 7.42
C LEU A 250 -10.13 22.42 8.40
N ASP A 251 -10.22 23.70 8.77
CA ASP A 251 -9.28 24.35 9.68
C ASP A 251 -9.31 23.73 11.07
N LYS A 252 -10.51 23.44 11.61
CA LYS A 252 -10.66 22.79 12.91
C LYS A 252 -10.14 21.36 12.89
N SER A 253 -10.33 20.64 11.78
CA SER A 253 -9.75 19.32 11.60
C SER A 253 -8.22 19.35 11.45
N LYS A 254 -7.67 20.41 10.84
CA LYS A 254 -6.23 20.62 10.73
C LYS A 254 -5.59 20.87 12.09
N GLU A 255 -6.18 21.76 12.90
CA GLU A 255 -5.73 22.02 14.29
C GLU A 255 -5.67 20.71 15.10
N ALA A 256 -6.65 19.82 14.92
CA ALA A 256 -6.65 18.52 15.58
C ALA A 256 -5.53 17.60 15.09
N ALA A 257 -5.23 17.58 13.79
CA ALA A 257 -4.12 16.82 13.20
C ALA A 257 -2.75 17.32 13.70
N GLU A 258 -2.53 18.64 13.71
CA GLU A 258 -1.30 19.25 14.22
C GLU A 258 -1.11 18.97 15.71
N LYS A 259 -2.18 19.09 16.50
CA LYS A 259 -2.16 18.73 17.92
C LYS A 259 -1.80 17.27 18.14
N PHE A 260 -2.34 16.37 17.32
CA PHE A 260 -2.03 14.94 17.43
C PHE A 260 -0.57 14.64 17.07
N ILE A 261 -0.07 15.18 15.94
CA ILE A 261 1.30 14.90 15.48
C ILE A 261 2.34 15.53 16.42
N SER A 262 2.07 16.74 16.95
CA SER A 262 2.92 17.36 17.96
C SER A 262 3.02 16.55 19.27
N MET A 263 1.98 15.78 19.60
CA MET A 263 1.98 14.90 20.77
C MET A 263 2.79 13.61 20.53
N ILE A 264 2.76 13.05 19.31
CA ILE A 264 3.32 11.73 19.03
C ILE A 264 4.76 11.77 18.51
N ALA A 265 5.13 12.83 17.78
CA ALA A 265 6.43 12.95 17.13
C ALA A 265 6.89 14.43 16.99
N PRO A 266 7.01 15.18 18.10
CA PRO A 266 7.26 16.63 18.07
C PRO A 266 8.53 17.03 17.31
N GLU A 267 9.64 16.32 17.51
CA GLU A 267 10.93 16.65 16.88
C GLU A 267 10.93 16.46 15.37
N LYS A 268 10.24 15.42 14.88
CA LYS A 268 10.09 15.16 13.45
C LYS A 268 9.09 16.13 12.84
N PHE A 269 8.00 16.41 13.55
CA PHE A 269 6.99 17.37 13.10
C PHE A 269 7.56 18.78 12.89
N ALA A 270 8.48 19.21 13.77
CA ALA A 270 9.19 20.47 13.63
C ALA A 270 10.04 20.58 12.34
N GLN A 271 10.34 19.44 11.69
CA GLN A 271 11.08 19.35 10.43
C GLN A 271 10.17 19.22 9.21
N THR A 272 8.84 19.31 9.40
CA THR A 272 7.86 19.18 8.32
C THR A 272 7.21 20.52 7.99
N GLU A 273 6.73 20.64 6.77
CA GLU A 273 5.83 21.70 6.32
C GLU A 273 4.46 21.13 5.94
N TYR A 274 3.39 21.87 6.27
CA TYR A 274 2.05 21.49 5.82
C TYR A 274 1.92 21.70 4.31
N ARG A 275 1.57 20.64 3.59
CA ARG A 275 1.21 20.69 2.17
C ARG A 275 -0.27 20.41 1.99
N SER A 276 -1.01 21.44 1.59
CA SER A 276 -2.45 21.31 1.34
C SER A 276 -2.72 20.38 0.17
N ASP A 277 -3.46 19.31 0.41
CA ASP A 277 -4.04 18.49 -0.66
C ASP A 277 -5.38 19.09 -1.09
N ILE A 278 -5.30 20.10 -1.97
CA ILE A 278 -6.47 20.84 -2.47
C ILE A 278 -7.42 19.88 -3.20
N PHE A 279 -6.90 18.82 -3.82
CA PHE A 279 -7.68 17.87 -4.61
C PHE A 279 -8.48 16.89 -3.75
N ARG A 280 -7.96 16.47 -2.59
CA ARG A 280 -8.68 15.58 -1.67
C ARG A 280 -9.67 16.30 -0.75
N ASN A 281 -9.42 17.56 -0.39
CA ASN A 281 -10.25 18.25 0.61
C ASN A 281 -11.23 19.27 0.01
N SER A 282 -10.98 19.81 -1.19
CA SER A 282 -11.74 20.97 -1.71
C SER A 282 -12.74 20.62 -2.83
N ASN A 283 -12.65 19.43 -3.41
CA ASN A 283 -13.51 18.97 -4.51
C ASN A 283 -14.60 17.98 -4.06
N ILE A 284 -14.81 17.83 -2.75
CA ILE A 284 -15.84 16.94 -2.19
C ILE A 284 -16.93 17.82 -1.60
N GLU A 285 -18.10 17.85 -2.23
CA GLU A 285 -19.27 18.66 -1.79
C GLU A 285 -19.74 18.26 -0.38
N LYS A 286 -19.40 17.04 0.06
CA LYS A 286 -19.85 16.41 1.31
C LYS A 286 -18.75 15.54 1.94
N PRO A 287 -17.65 16.12 2.45
CA PRO A 287 -16.50 15.34 2.91
C PRO A 287 -16.82 14.61 4.21
N VAL A 288 -16.58 13.30 4.22
CA VAL A 288 -16.72 12.43 5.39
C VAL A 288 -15.45 12.43 6.26
N SER A 289 -14.33 12.87 5.67
CA SER A 289 -13.03 13.04 6.31
C SER A 289 -12.20 14.08 5.57
N TYR A 290 -11.19 14.64 6.25
CA TYR A 290 -10.18 15.50 5.66
C TYR A 290 -8.80 14.86 5.82
N ASN A 291 -7.95 15.03 4.80
CA ASN A 291 -6.60 14.49 4.79
C ASN A 291 -5.57 15.62 4.94
N PHE A 292 -4.59 15.44 5.83
CA PHE A 292 -3.53 16.42 6.06
C PHE A 292 -2.19 15.76 5.84
N ASN A 293 -1.34 16.39 5.04
CA ASN A 293 -0.01 15.90 4.73
C ASN A 293 1.04 16.89 5.23
N PHE A 294 2.01 16.37 5.97
CA PHE A 294 3.15 17.13 6.49
C PHE A 294 4.41 16.42 5.97
N ILE A 295 5.18 17.11 5.13
CA ILE A 295 6.34 16.58 4.41
C ILE A 295 7.60 17.29 4.88
#